data_AF-A0AAQ0KNN7-F1
#
_entry.id   AF-A0AAQ0KNN7-F1
#
_cell.length_a   1.000
_cell.length_b   1.000
_cell.length_c   1.000
_cell.angle_alpha   90.00
_cell.angle_beta   90.00
_cell.angle_gamma   90.00
#
_symmetry.space_group_name_H-M   'P 1'
#
loop_
_entity.id
_entity.type
_entity.pdbx_description
1 polymer ?
#
loop_
_entity_poly.entity_id
_entity_poly.type
_entity_poly.pdbx_seq_one_letter_code
_entity_poly.pdbx_strand_id
1 'polypeptide(L)'
;MSSTNLLCAGGLATPFHSIPADEALAVLETHYGLTGTLQRLDTEKDDTFRLATPRGERFIAKFSNPDEDPAELSLQADLLDHLARVDPGLPVPRVVRSRDGLGFFTVTDSHGQPRMVRMLTYLEGTPLDRIDPTPEERFRLGATLARLRLAMAGFSHPHEAREIAWDVQHLPKLAFLLDGVTDPDHRAMLTEGMARFRQIEGKLRTCRRQVLHNDFNRSNVVADRGKPDFVTGVIDFGDALRTYIAIDLSTALLAYLEPEGGPAMFDRGRDLLAGYLSVADLTPDELEVLPHLVMARVIARALITTWRARQFPDNEPYIMRNTHQGWQQLRQFLSLPPDQISRTFAPGAASQAARKTEEARI
;
A
#
# COMPACT_ATOMS: atom_id res chain seq x y z
N MET A 1 19.52 12.73 -2.30
CA MET A 1 18.26 13.50 -2.15
C MET A 1 18.16 13.98 -0.71
N SER A 2 17.70 15.21 -0.47
CA SER A 2 17.49 15.73 0.89
C SER A 2 16.34 14.99 1.58
N SER A 3 16.37 14.85 2.91
CA SER A 3 15.33 14.18 3.70
C SER A 3 13.93 14.79 3.50
N THR A 4 13.85 16.08 3.19
CA THR A 4 12.61 16.79 2.85
C THR A 4 12.02 16.31 1.52
N ASN A 5 12.86 15.94 0.55
CA ASN A 5 12.38 15.46 -0.76
C ASN A 5 11.70 14.10 -0.66
N LEU A 6 12.01 13.27 0.34
CA LEU A 6 11.37 11.97 0.53
C LEU A 6 9.91 12.10 0.99
N LEU A 7 9.57 13.17 1.71
CA LEU A 7 8.19 13.47 2.13
C LEU A 7 7.38 14.13 1.02
N CYS A 8 8.05 14.88 0.16
CA CYS A 8 7.45 15.46 -1.04
C CYS A 8 7.29 14.40 -2.15
N ALA A 9 8.16 13.38 -2.19
CA ALA A 9 8.03 12.24 -3.07
C ALA A 9 6.81 11.40 -2.65
N GLY A 10 5.77 11.41 -3.49
CA GLY A 10 4.43 10.94 -3.16
C GLY A 10 3.38 12.05 -2.98
N GLY A 11 3.77 13.33 -3.00
CA GLY A 11 2.84 14.46 -3.09
C GLY A 11 2.07 14.83 -1.82
N LEU A 12 2.62 14.52 -0.63
CA LEU A 12 1.93 14.68 0.66
C LEU A 12 1.67 16.14 1.10
N ALA A 13 2.06 17.17 0.32
CA ALA A 13 2.15 18.55 0.82
C ALA A 13 1.92 19.71 -0.17
N THR A 14 1.49 19.50 -1.43
CA THR A 14 1.24 20.63 -2.36
C THR A 14 -0.26 21.01 -2.40
N PRO A 15 -0.64 22.21 -1.92
CA PRO A 15 -2.00 22.73 -2.10
C PRO A 15 -2.29 23.01 -3.58
N PHE A 16 -3.51 22.74 -4.04
CA PHE A 16 -3.97 23.08 -5.38
C PHE A 16 -5.47 23.44 -5.37
N HIS A 17 -5.98 23.97 -6.47
CA HIS A 17 -7.39 24.28 -6.60
C HIS A 17 -8.13 23.06 -7.17
N SER A 18 -9.14 22.58 -6.44
CA SER A 18 -9.95 21.46 -6.92
C SER A 18 -10.69 21.83 -8.22
N ILE A 19 -10.62 20.95 -9.21
CA ILE A 19 -11.33 21.14 -10.48
C ILE A 19 -12.85 21.03 -10.26
N PRO A 20 -13.67 21.97 -10.72
CA PRO A 20 -15.14 21.86 -10.64
C PRO A 20 -15.68 20.59 -11.31
N ALA A 21 -16.78 20.04 -10.79
CA ALA A 21 -17.33 18.77 -11.29
C ALA A 21 -17.92 18.88 -12.70
N ASP A 22 -18.52 20.01 -13.04
CA ASP A 22 -19.01 20.34 -14.39
C ASP A 22 -17.86 20.44 -15.40
N GLU A 23 -16.76 21.07 -15.01
CA GLU A 23 -15.54 21.12 -15.83
C GLU A 23 -14.94 19.72 -16.03
N ALA A 24 -14.81 18.95 -14.95
CA ALA A 24 -14.34 17.56 -15.03
C ALA A 24 -15.23 16.74 -15.99
N LEU A 25 -16.55 16.87 -15.91
CA LEU A 25 -17.47 16.16 -16.82
C LEU A 25 -17.24 16.57 -18.28
N ALA A 26 -17.07 17.86 -18.57
CA ALA A 26 -16.80 18.34 -19.93
C ALA A 26 -15.50 17.75 -20.52
N VAL A 27 -14.45 17.62 -19.70
CA VAL A 27 -13.20 16.94 -20.09
C VAL A 27 -13.48 15.47 -20.42
N LEU A 28 -14.26 14.76 -19.59
CA LEU A 28 -14.58 13.36 -19.82
C LEU A 28 -15.44 13.14 -21.07
N GLU A 29 -16.41 14.01 -21.33
CA GLU A 29 -17.23 13.97 -22.54
C GLU A 29 -16.41 14.19 -23.81
N THR A 30 -15.49 15.16 -23.76
CA THR A 30 -14.63 15.50 -24.90
C THR A 30 -13.67 14.36 -25.23
N HIS A 31 -12.90 13.89 -24.25
CA HIS A 31 -11.77 12.99 -24.48
C HIS A 31 -12.11 11.50 -24.37
N TYR A 32 -13.14 11.12 -23.61
CA TYR A 32 -13.58 9.72 -23.50
C TYR A 32 -14.93 9.46 -24.17
N GLY A 33 -15.71 10.51 -24.47
CA GLY A 33 -17.07 10.33 -24.97
C GLY A 33 -18.04 9.79 -23.93
N LEU A 34 -17.71 9.96 -22.65
CA LEU A 34 -18.49 9.47 -21.52
C LEU A 34 -19.18 10.64 -20.83
N THR A 35 -20.49 10.49 -20.61
CA THR A 35 -21.32 11.42 -19.83
C THR A 35 -22.01 10.65 -18.69
N GLY A 36 -22.52 11.37 -17.71
CA GLY A 36 -23.24 10.77 -16.58
C GLY A 36 -23.17 11.59 -15.31
N THR A 37 -23.44 10.95 -14.18
CA THR A 37 -23.36 11.59 -12.87
C THR A 37 -21.96 11.43 -12.30
N LEU A 38 -21.30 12.54 -11.98
CA LEU A 38 -20.05 12.55 -11.22
C LEU A 38 -20.33 12.65 -9.73
N GLN A 39 -19.63 11.82 -8.96
CA GLN A 39 -19.50 11.95 -7.53
C GLN A 39 -18.02 12.11 -7.18
N ARG A 40 -17.68 13.23 -6.56
CA ARG A 40 -16.34 13.42 -5.98
C ARG A 40 -16.10 12.42 -4.85
N LEU A 41 -14.91 11.84 -4.83
CA LEU A 41 -14.44 10.98 -3.75
C LEU A 41 -13.40 11.74 -2.94
N ASP A 42 -13.42 11.57 -1.62
CA ASP A 42 -12.42 12.15 -0.74
C ASP A 42 -11.10 11.40 -0.94
N THR A 43 -10.15 12.08 -1.57
CA THR A 43 -8.80 11.55 -1.82
C THR A 43 -7.75 12.53 -1.33
N GLU A 44 -6.57 12.00 -1.03
CA GLU A 44 -5.52 12.75 -0.35
C GLU A 44 -4.79 13.76 -1.24
N LYS A 45 -4.64 13.45 -2.54
CA LYS A 45 -3.70 14.12 -3.44
C LYS A 45 -4.33 14.60 -4.74
N ASP A 46 -5.13 13.76 -5.37
CA ASP A 46 -5.76 14.02 -6.66
C ASP A 46 -7.22 14.45 -6.48
N ASP A 47 -7.81 15.12 -7.47
CA ASP A 47 -9.25 15.18 -7.58
C ASP A 47 -9.75 13.88 -8.21
N THR A 48 -10.43 13.06 -7.41
CA THR A 48 -10.97 11.78 -7.86
C THR A 48 -12.49 11.84 -7.96
N PHE A 49 -13.03 11.35 -9.07
CA PHE A 49 -14.47 11.25 -9.28
C PHE A 49 -14.87 9.83 -9.68
N ARG A 50 -16.00 9.36 -9.14
CA ARG A 50 -16.73 8.24 -9.69
C ARG A 50 -17.71 8.75 -10.74
N LEU A 51 -17.57 8.29 -11.98
CA LEU A 51 -18.55 8.50 -13.05
C LEU A 51 -19.51 7.32 -13.11
N ALA A 52 -20.81 7.60 -13.09
CA ALA A 52 -21.86 6.63 -13.39
C ALA A 52 -22.57 7.04 -14.69
N THR A 53 -22.46 6.22 -15.73
CA THR A 53 -23.08 6.50 -17.03
C THR A 53 -24.57 6.15 -17.02
N PRO A 54 -25.38 6.71 -17.94
CA PRO A 54 -26.78 6.32 -18.11
C PRO A 54 -27.00 4.83 -18.44
N ARG A 55 -25.95 4.15 -18.92
CA ARG A 55 -25.97 2.71 -19.26
C ARG A 55 -25.64 1.81 -18.06
N GLY A 56 -25.37 2.39 -16.89
CA GLY A 56 -25.02 1.66 -15.66
C GLY A 56 -23.53 1.33 -15.52
N GLU A 57 -22.70 1.65 -16.52
CA GLU A 57 -21.25 1.50 -16.42
C GLU A 57 -20.68 2.54 -15.45
N ARG A 58 -19.66 2.15 -14.68
CA ARG A 58 -19.00 3.01 -13.71
C ARG A 58 -17.49 3.06 -13.94
N PHE A 59 -16.94 4.24 -13.70
CA PHE A 59 -15.51 4.51 -13.86
C PHE A 59 -14.97 5.39 -12.73
N ILE A 60 -13.65 5.37 -12.56
CA ILE A 60 -12.92 6.29 -11.69
C ILE A 60 -12.09 7.21 -12.57
N ALA A 61 -12.45 8.50 -12.60
CA ALA A 61 -11.67 9.55 -13.21
C ALA A 61 -10.76 10.19 -12.16
N LYS A 62 -9.47 10.28 -12.46
CA LYS A 62 -8.48 10.98 -11.61
C LYS A 62 -7.89 12.15 -12.38
N PHE A 63 -7.90 13.32 -11.75
CA PHE A 63 -7.22 14.52 -12.21
C PHE A 63 -6.08 14.81 -11.23
N SER A 64 -4.85 14.56 -11.67
CA SER A 64 -3.67 14.58 -10.82
C SER A 64 -3.48 15.92 -10.12
N ASN A 65 -2.79 15.94 -8.98
CA ASN A 65 -2.18 17.17 -8.49
C ASN A 65 -1.33 17.85 -9.61
N PRO A 66 -1.27 19.19 -9.70
CA PRO A 66 -0.46 19.87 -10.71
C PRO A 66 1.04 19.60 -10.64
N ASP A 67 1.56 19.29 -9.45
CA ASP A 67 2.98 18.99 -9.23
C ASP A 67 3.31 17.51 -9.48
N GLU A 68 2.36 16.73 -9.97
CA GLU A 68 2.55 15.30 -10.12
C GLU A 68 3.54 14.96 -11.24
N ASP A 69 4.48 14.07 -10.95
CA ASP A 69 5.47 13.61 -11.94
C ASP A 69 4.77 12.70 -12.97
N PRO A 70 4.76 13.05 -14.28
CA PRO A 70 4.21 12.19 -15.31
C PRO A 70 4.81 10.77 -15.34
N ALA A 71 6.05 10.60 -14.89
CA ALA A 71 6.69 9.30 -14.81
C ALA A 71 6.04 8.37 -13.76
N GLU A 72 5.46 8.93 -12.68
CA GLU A 72 4.69 8.16 -11.70
C GLU A 72 3.38 7.65 -12.29
N LEU A 73 2.71 8.47 -13.12
CA LEU A 73 1.48 8.07 -13.80
C LEU A 73 1.75 7.03 -14.89
N SER A 74 2.83 7.20 -15.65
CA SER A 74 3.26 6.20 -16.64
C SER A 74 3.53 4.86 -15.98
N LEU A 75 4.25 4.85 -14.84
CA LEU A 75 4.50 3.63 -14.07
C LEU A 75 3.19 2.91 -13.71
N GLN A 76 2.21 3.65 -13.18
CA GLN A 76 0.92 3.09 -12.80
C GLN A 76 0.14 2.54 -14.00
N ALA A 77 0.07 3.30 -15.09
CA ALA A 77 -0.67 2.90 -16.30
C ALA A 77 -0.05 1.65 -16.93
N ASP A 78 1.27 1.66 -17.14
CA ASP A 78 2.01 0.55 -17.76
C ASP A 78 1.94 -0.72 -16.90
N LEU A 79 1.93 -0.57 -15.58
CA LEU A 79 1.75 -1.68 -14.65
C LEU A 79 0.35 -2.30 -14.78
N LEU A 80 -0.70 -1.49 -14.81
CA LEU A 80 -2.07 -1.99 -14.98
C LEU A 80 -2.26 -2.66 -16.35
N ASP A 81 -1.64 -2.13 -17.41
CA ASP A 81 -1.62 -2.77 -18.72
C ASP A 81 -0.87 -4.11 -18.70
N HIS A 82 0.26 -4.19 -17.99
CA HIS A 82 0.99 -5.44 -17.81
C HIS A 82 0.12 -6.49 -17.11
N LEU A 83 -0.53 -6.11 -16.00
CA LEU A 83 -1.44 -6.99 -15.26
C LEU A 83 -2.61 -7.46 -16.12
N ALA A 84 -3.19 -6.57 -16.94
CA ALA A 84 -4.28 -6.93 -17.86
C ALA A 84 -3.86 -7.98 -18.90
N ARG A 85 -2.58 -7.99 -19.31
CA ARG A 85 -2.04 -8.99 -20.25
C ARG A 85 -1.64 -10.30 -19.57
N VAL A 86 -0.96 -10.23 -18.42
CA VAL A 86 -0.41 -11.40 -17.73
C VAL A 86 -1.47 -12.18 -16.97
N ASP A 87 -2.41 -11.48 -16.33
CA ASP A 87 -3.51 -12.09 -15.60
C ASP A 87 -4.81 -11.28 -15.77
N PRO A 88 -5.55 -11.49 -16.89
CA PRO A 88 -6.79 -10.79 -17.17
C PRO A 88 -7.88 -11.00 -16.11
N GLY A 89 -7.81 -12.10 -15.36
CA GLY A 89 -8.76 -12.45 -14.29
C GLY A 89 -8.39 -11.89 -12.92
N LEU A 90 -7.27 -11.18 -12.79
CA LEU A 90 -6.91 -10.54 -11.53
C LEU A 90 -7.84 -9.34 -11.27
N PRO A 91 -8.43 -9.20 -10.06
CA PRO A 91 -9.39 -8.15 -9.77
C PRO A 91 -8.68 -6.81 -9.51
N VAL A 92 -8.14 -6.19 -10.56
CA VAL A 92 -7.46 -4.88 -10.50
C VAL A 92 -8.08 -3.94 -11.54
N PRO A 93 -8.03 -2.61 -11.36
CA PRO A 93 -8.59 -1.68 -12.33
C PRO A 93 -7.90 -1.82 -13.69
N ARG A 94 -8.63 -1.51 -14.75
CA ARG A 94 -8.10 -1.43 -16.12
C ARG A 94 -8.03 0.03 -16.55
N VAL A 95 -6.94 0.39 -17.25
CA VAL A 95 -6.80 1.70 -17.89
C VAL A 95 -7.82 1.80 -19.02
N VAL A 96 -8.69 2.79 -18.92
CA VAL A 96 -9.62 3.15 -19.99
C VAL A 96 -8.90 4.16 -20.86
N ARG A 97 -8.77 3.87 -22.16
CA ARG A 97 -8.09 4.76 -23.11
C ARG A 97 -9.00 5.90 -23.53
N SER A 98 -8.42 7.08 -23.76
CA SER A 98 -9.11 8.18 -24.41
C SER A 98 -9.48 7.82 -25.86
N ARG A 99 -10.28 8.66 -26.52
CA ARG A 99 -10.61 8.53 -27.95
C ARG A 99 -9.37 8.53 -28.85
N ASP A 100 -8.29 9.17 -28.40
CA ASP A 100 -7.00 9.22 -29.10
C ASP A 100 -6.11 8.01 -28.74
N GLY A 101 -6.62 7.05 -27.96
CA GLY A 101 -5.88 5.84 -27.56
C GLY A 101 -4.90 6.06 -26.39
N LEU A 102 -4.91 7.23 -25.75
CA LEU A 102 -3.97 7.55 -24.67
C LEU A 102 -4.42 6.95 -23.34
N GLY A 103 -3.48 6.47 -22.53
CA GLY A 103 -3.76 5.98 -21.16
C GLY A 103 -3.92 7.10 -20.12
N PHE A 104 -3.31 8.24 -20.40
CA PHE A 104 -3.49 9.50 -19.69
C PHE A 104 -3.12 10.66 -20.62
N PHE A 105 -3.59 11.86 -20.33
CA PHE A 105 -3.27 13.07 -21.10
C PHE A 105 -3.34 14.30 -20.19
N THR A 106 -2.78 15.43 -20.63
CA THR A 106 -2.79 16.66 -19.86
C THR A 106 -3.84 17.62 -20.38
N VAL A 107 -4.58 18.25 -19.46
CA VAL A 107 -5.44 19.41 -19.71
C VAL A 107 -4.98 20.58 -18.86
N THR A 108 -5.37 21.79 -19.24
CA THR A 108 -5.26 22.97 -18.38
C THR A 108 -6.65 23.24 -17.81
N ASP A 109 -6.78 23.25 -16.49
CA ASP A 109 -8.07 23.54 -15.85
C ASP A 109 -8.40 25.05 -15.85
N SER A 110 -9.62 25.40 -15.42
CA SER A 110 -10.09 26.79 -15.34
C SER A 110 -9.28 27.68 -14.39
N HIS A 111 -8.46 27.10 -13.52
CA HIS A 111 -7.51 27.80 -12.66
C HIS A 111 -6.12 27.95 -13.29
N GLY A 112 -5.94 27.50 -14.54
CA GLY A 112 -4.68 27.54 -15.26
C GLY A 112 -3.69 26.46 -14.83
N GLN A 113 -4.13 25.45 -14.07
CA GLN A 113 -3.25 24.40 -13.56
C GLN A 113 -3.16 23.24 -14.57
N PRO A 114 -1.96 22.70 -14.83
CA PRO A 114 -1.82 21.48 -15.64
C PRO A 114 -2.35 20.28 -14.84
N ARG A 115 -3.30 19.53 -15.40
CA ARG A 115 -3.89 18.35 -14.77
C ARG A 115 -3.70 17.15 -15.68
N MET A 116 -3.04 16.10 -15.19
CA MET A 116 -3.01 14.83 -15.90
C MET A 116 -4.29 14.04 -15.58
N VAL A 117 -5.01 13.65 -16.63
CA VAL A 117 -6.29 12.98 -16.56
C VAL A 117 -6.11 11.52 -16.93
N ARG A 118 -6.55 10.62 -16.04
CA ARG A 118 -6.62 9.18 -16.29
C ARG A 118 -7.96 8.60 -15.89
N MET A 119 -8.41 7.59 -16.62
CA MET A 119 -9.66 6.89 -16.37
C MET A 119 -9.38 5.41 -16.09
N LEU A 120 -10.00 4.89 -15.03
CA LEU A 120 -9.91 3.50 -14.63
C LEU A 120 -11.30 2.86 -14.56
N THR A 121 -11.40 1.57 -14.82
CA THR A 121 -12.64 0.81 -14.56
C THR A 121 -12.98 0.83 -13.07
N TYR A 122 -14.27 0.98 -12.74
CA TYR A 122 -14.75 0.82 -11.36
C TYR A 122 -14.80 -0.66 -10.96
N LEU A 123 -14.37 -0.98 -9.74
CA LEU A 123 -14.46 -2.33 -9.18
C LEU A 123 -15.60 -2.38 -8.17
N GLU A 124 -16.52 -3.31 -8.37
CA GLU A 124 -17.71 -3.48 -7.53
C GLU A 124 -17.39 -4.13 -6.19
N GLY A 125 -18.15 -3.76 -5.17
CA GLY A 125 -18.09 -4.36 -3.84
C GLY A 125 -17.98 -3.30 -2.75
N THR A 126 -17.57 -3.75 -1.56
CA THR A 126 -17.43 -2.91 -0.37
C THR A 126 -15.95 -2.82 0.02
N PRO A 127 -15.42 -1.62 0.31
CA PRO A 127 -14.10 -1.47 0.89
C PRO A 127 -13.92 -2.35 2.14
N LEU A 128 -12.77 -3.01 2.25
CA LEU A 128 -12.48 -3.98 3.30
C LEU A 128 -12.35 -3.34 4.69
N ASP A 129 -12.23 -2.02 4.78
CA ASP A 129 -12.29 -1.27 6.04
C ASP A 129 -13.68 -1.31 6.70
N ARG A 130 -14.73 -1.64 5.94
CA ARG A 130 -16.12 -1.83 6.42
C ARG A 130 -16.50 -3.29 6.67
N ILE A 131 -15.60 -4.22 6.38
CA ILE A 131 -15.81 -5.66 6.55
C ILE A 131 -14.84 -6.15 7.62
N ASP A 132 -15.33 -6.91 8.59
CA ASP A 132 -14.46 -7.71 9.45
C ASP A 132 -14.30 -9.12 8.85
N PRO A 133 -13.14 -9.46 8.25
CA PRO A 133 -13.04 -10.69 7.47
C PRO A 133 -12.87 -11.91 8.39
N THR A 134 -13.53 -13.02 8.06
CA THR A 134 -13.36 -14.33 8.71
C THR A 134 -11.95 -14.90 8.49
N PRO A 135 -11.51 -15.96 9.20
CA PRO A 135 -10.23 -16.62 8.92
C PRO A 135 -10.08 -17.07 7.46
N GLU A 136 -11.14 -17.64 6.87
CA GLU A 136 -11.13 -18.05 5.47
C GLU A 136 -11.02 -16.86 4.51
N GLU A 137 -11.70 -15.75 4.81
CA GLU A 137 -11.61 -14.52 4.01
C GLU A 137 -10.20 -13.91 4.08
N ARG A 138 -9.54 -13.95 5.25
CA ARG A 138 -8.13 -13.55 5.41
C ARG A 138 -7.18 -14.44 4.60
N PHE A 139 -7.43 -15.75 4.58
CA PHE A 139 -6.70 -16.66 3.69
C PHE A 139 -6.85 -16.25 2.22
N ARG A 140 -8.07 -15.95 1.75
CA ARG A 140 -8.31 -15.51 0.36
C ARG A 140 -7.66 -14.18 0.02
N LEU A 141 -7.55 -13.27 0.99
CA LEU A 141 -6.80 -12.01 0.85
C LEU A 141 -5.31 -12.27 0.62
N GLY A 142 -4.72 -13.17 1.40
CA GLY A 142 -3.33 -13.60 1.22
C GLY A 142 -3.07 -14.22 -0.14
N ALA A 143 -3.94 -15.13 -0.56
CA ALA A 143 -3.85 -15.78 -1.86
C ALA A 143 -3.95 -14.76 -3.02
N THR A 144 -4.83 -13.75 -2.90
CA THR A 144 -4.94 -12.67 -3.87
C THR A 144 -3.66 -11.83 -3.96
N LEU A 145 -3.06 -11.47 -2.82
CA LEU A 145 -1.80 -10.71 -2.79
C LEU A 145 -0.64 -11.50 -3.40
N ALA A 146 -0.55 -12.81 -3.13
CA ALA A 146 0.45 -13.67 -3.75
C ALA A 146 0.26 -13.78 -5.27
N ARG A 147 -0.98 -13.92 -5.74
CA ARG A 147 -1.32 -13.92 -7.17
C ARG A 147 -0.93 -12.60 -7.83
N LEU A 148 -1.20 -11.47 -7.18
CA LEU A 148 -0.79 -10.14 -7.64
C LEU A 148 0.74 -10.04 -7.77
N ARG A 149 1.50 -10.47 -6.75
CA ARG A 149 2.98 -10.51 -6.84
C ARG A 149 3.45 -11.30 -8.06
N LEU A 150 2.91 -12.50 -8.28
CA LEU A 150 3.32 -13.34 -9.41
C LEU A 150 3.01 -12.67 -10.75
N ALA A 151 1.84 -12.05 -10.87
CA ALA A 151 1.45 -11.28 -12.05
C ALA A 151 2.33 -10.04 -12.30
N MET A 152 3.03 -9.52 -11.28
CA MET A 152 3.94 -8.37 -11.38
C MET A 152 5.41 -8.76 -11.59
N ALA A 153 5.78 -10.04 -11.45
CA ALA A 153 7.19 -10.47 -11.39
C ALA A 153 8.01 -10.17 -12.66
N GLY A 154 7.36 -10.12 -13.83
CA GLY A 154 7.98 -9.80 -15.12
C GLY A 154 7.91 -8.33 -15.52
N PHE A 155 7.38 -7.46 -14.67
CA PHE A 155 7.24 -6.03 -14.97
C PHE A 155 8.52 -5.26 -14.63
N SER A 156 8.84 -4.28 -15.48
CA SER A 156 9.90 -3.31 -15.25
C SER A 156 9.53 -1.95 -15.83
N HIS A 157 9.96 -0.87 -15.20
CA HIS A 157 9.71 0.49 -15.68
C HIS A 157 10.85 1.45 -15.30
N PRO A 158 11.21 2.47 -16.12
CA PRO A 158 12.30 3.39 -15.81
C PRO A 158 12.18 4.12 -14.47
N HIS A 159 10.94 4.35 -14.02
CA HIS A 159 10.62 5.04 -12.76
C HIS A 159 10.33 4.08 -11.58
N GLU A 160 10.59 2.78 -11.72
CA GLU A 160 10.31 1.79 -10.67
C GLU A 160 11.16 1.96 -9.41
N ALA A 161 12.31 2.62 -9.50
CA ALA A 161 13.26 2.79 -8.39
C ALA A 161 13.07 4.12 -7.62
N ARG A 162 11.91 4.76 -7.76
CA ARG A 162 11.57 5.97 -7.00
C ARG A 162 11.52 5.67 -5.49
N GLU A 163 11.75 6.71 -4.70
CA GLU A 163 11.72 6.62 -3.24
C GLU A 163 10.47 7.31 -2.72
N ILE A 164 9.65 6.60 -1.93
CA ILE A 164 8.49 7.19 -1.24
C ILE A 164 8.65 7.00 0.27
N ALA A 165 8.14 7.95 1.06
CA ALA A 165 8.25 7.90 2.52
C ALA A 165 7.64 6.63 3.13
N TRP A 166 6.57 6.11 2.53
CA TRP A 166 5.85 4.93 3.03
C TRP A 166 6.62 3.62 2.82
N ASP A 167 7.56 3.55 1.88
CA ASP A 167 8.35 2.34 1.67
C ASP A 167 9.40 2.18 2.76
N VAL A 168 9.20 1.17 3.61
CA VAL A 168 10.06 0.94 4.79
C VAL A 168 11.46 0.49 4.44
N GLN A 169 11.78 0.19 3.17
CA GLN A 169 13.18 0.07 2.75
C GLN A 169 13.98 1.36 3.03
N HIS A 170 13.28 2.50 3.12
CA HIS A 170 13.85 3.81 3.40
C HIS A 170 13.61 4.29 4.83
N LEU A 171 13.13 3.44 5.75
CA LEU A 171 12.85 3.83 7.14
C LEU A 171 13.99 4.62 7.82
N PRO A 172 15.29 4.27 7.67
CA PRO A 172 16.37 5.04 8.27
C PRO A 172 16.42 6.51 7.83
N LYS A 173 15.95 6.83 6.62
CA LYS A 173 15.88 8.21 6.10
C LYS A 173 14.81 9.05 6.80
N LEU A 174 13.87 8.43 7.51
CA LEU A 174 12.84 9.13 8.30
C LEU A 174 13.32 9.53 9.70
N ALA A 175 14.58 9.25 10.07
CA ALA A 175 15.11 9.51 11.42
C ALA A 175 14.97 10.98 11.86
N PHE A 176 15.05 11.93 10.92
CA PHE A 176 14.88 13.36 11.21
C PHE A 176 13.48 13.71 11.76
N LEU A 177 12.48 12.86 11.52
CA LEU A 177 11.13 13.05 12.05
C LEU A 177 11.03 12.79 13.56
N LEU A 178 12.03 12.14 14.18
CA LEU A 178 12.07 11.93 15.62
C LEU A 178 12.14 13.24 16.41
N ASP A 179 12.70 14.30 15.84
CA ASP A 179 12.72 15.63 16.45
C ASP A 179 11.30 16.24 16.48
N GLY A 180 10.45 15.75 15.59
CA GLY A 180 9.04 16.02 15.53
C GLY A 180 8.18 15.19 16.48
N VAL A 181 8.73 14.47 17.47
CA VAL A 181 7.93 13.67 18.42
C VAL A 181 8.11 14.26 19.82
N THR A 182 7.04 14.87 20.36
CA THR A 182 7.06 15.60 21.64
C THR A 182 6.92 14.71 22.87
N ASP A 183 6.21 13.58 22.74
CA ASP A 183 6.08 12.63 23.82
C ASP A 183 7.40 11.83 23.98
N PRO A 184 8.04 11.88 25.16
CA PRO A 184 9.34 11.26 25.37
C PRO A 184 9.29 9.72 25.29
N ASP A 185 8.20 9.09 25.72
CA ASP A 185 8.04 7.64 25.67
C ASP A 185 7.84 7.17 24.23
N HIS A 186 7.04 7.89 23.45
CA HIS A 186 6.89 7.65 22.01
C HIS A 186 8.22 7.81 21.28
N ARG A 187 8.98 8.88 21.56
CA ARG A 187 10.29 9.12 20.95
C ARG A 187 11.29 8.01 21.30
N ALA A 188 11.31 7.54 22.54
CA ALA A 188 12.15 6.44 22.97
C ALA A 188 11.81 5.13 22.24
N MET A 189 10.52 4.76 22.17
CA MET A 189 10.07 3.57 21.45
C MET A 189 10.42 3.61 19.96
N LEU A 190 10.20 4.75 19.29
CA LEU A 190 10.57 4.90 17.88
C LEU A 190 12.08 4.78 17.67
N THR A 191 12.88 5.39 18.55
CA THR A 191 14.35 5.31 18.49
C THR A 191 14.84 3.86 18.64
N GLU A 192 14.30 3.12 19.61
CA GLU A 192 14.61 1.70 19.79
C GLU A 192 14.17 0.86 18.58
N GLY A 193 12.95 1.07 18.08
CA GLY A 193 12.44 0.38 16.91
C GLY A 193 13.28 0.62 15.65
N MET A 194 13.75 1.86 15.43
CA MET A 194 14.68 2.17 14.36
C MET A 194 16.03 1.46 14.53
N ALA A 195 16.55 1.35 15.76
CA ALA A 195 17.76 0.59 16.04
C ALA A 195 17.59 -0.90 15.74
N ARG A 196 16.43 -1.49 16.08
CA ARG A 196 16.10 -2.88 15.71
C ARG A 196 16.00 -3.08 14.20
N PHE A 197 15.40 -2.14 13.48
CA PHE A 197 15.36 -2.19 12.02
C PHE A 197 16.77 -2.22 11.41
N ARG A 198 17.70 -1.40 11.92
CA ARG A 198 19.10 -1.39 11.45
C ARG A 198 19.80 -2.75 11.58
N GLN A 199 19.42 -3.56 12.56
CA GLN A 199 19.99 -4.90 12.77
C GLN A 199 19.57 -5.89 11.67
N ILE A 200 18.39 -5.71 11.07
CA ILE A 200 17.89 -6.61 10.01
C ILE A 200 18.30 -6.17 8.59
N GLU A 201 18.79 -4.93 8.40
CA GLU A 201 19.12 -4.39 7.08
C GLU A 201 20.09 -5.28 6.28
N GLY A 202 21.06 -5.89 6.96
CA GLY A 202 22.00 -6.82 6.32
C GLY A 202 21.31 -8.03 5.69
N LYS A 203 20.34 -8.61 6.41
CA LYS A 203 19.53 -9.75 5.94
C LYS A 203 18.47 -9.30 4.93
N LEU A 204 17.86 -8.13 5.11
CA LEU A 204 16.92 -7.58 4.14
C LEU A 204 17.57 -7.45 2.74
N ARG A 205 18.84 -7.04 2.68
CA ARG A 205 19.60 -6.93 1.41
C ARG A 205 19.78 -8.25 0.65
N THR A 206 19.65 -9.42 1.30
CA THR A 206 19.70 -10.73 0.62
C THR A 206 18.33 -11.18 0.11
N CYS A 207 17.25 -10.51 0.51
CA CYS A 207 15.88 -10.84 0.13
C CYS A 207 15.57 -10.41 -1.31
N ARG A 208 14.58 -11.07 -1.93
CA ARG A 208 14.21 -10.81 -3.32
C ARG A 208 13.45 -9.49 -3.46
N ARG A 209 13.64 -8.83 -4.62
CA ARG A 209 12.98 -7.57 -4.99
C ARG A 209 12.32 -7.68 -6.36
N GLN A 210 11.18 -7.02 -6.52
CA GLN A 210 10.47 -6.83 -7.79
C GLN A 210 9.60 -5.59 -7.70
N VAL A 211 8.94 -5.21 -8.79
CA VAL A 211 7.84 -4.23 -8.69
C VAL A 211 6.69 -4.88 -7.92
N LEU A 212 6.18 -4.17 -6.92
CA LEU A 212 5.14 -4.62 -5.99
C LEU A 212 4.12 -3.51 -5.76
N HIS A 213 2.94 -3.86 -5.23
CA HIS A 213 1.86 -2.90 -4.96
C HIS A 213 2.25 -1.90 -3.86
N ASN A 214 2.96 -2.38 -2.85
CA ASN A 214 3.48 -1.67 -1.67
C ASN A 214 2.41 -1.07 -0.73
N ASP A 215 1.14 -0.99 -1.17
CA ASP A 215 0.03 -0.46 -0.37
C ASP A 215 -1.22 -1.36 -0.28
N PHE A 216 -1.04 -2.69 -0.19
CA PHE A 216 -2.14 -3.64 -0.02
C PHE A 216 -2.71 -3.56 1.41
N ASN A 217 -3.66 -2.65 1.63
CA ASN A 217 -4.28 -2.42 2.94
C ASN A 217 -5.82 -2.45 2.86
N ARG A 218 -6.52 -2.38 4.00
CA ARG A 218 -7.99 -2.51 4.06
C ARG A 218 -8.78 -1.43 3.31
N SER A 219 -8.22 -0.25 3.12
CA SER A 219 -8.86 0.82 2.34
C SER A 219 -8.67 0.63 0.83
N ASN A 220 -7.65 -0.15 0.42
CA ASN A 220 -7.31 -0.40 -0.98
C ASN A 220 -7.74 -1.79 -1.49
N VAL A 221 -8.48 -2.53 -0.67
CA VAL A 221 -9.09 -3.81 -1.07
C VAL A 221 -10.60 -3.67 -1.03
N VAL A 222 -11.25 -4.14 -2.08
CA VAL A 222 -12.71 -4.21 -2.23
C VAL A 222 -13.11 -5.68 -2.22
N ALA A 223 -14.16 -5.98 -1.46
CA ALA A 223 -14.66 -7.34 -1.32
C ALA A 223 -16.19 -7.41 -1.36
N ASP A 224 -16.70 -8.58 -1.71
CA ASP A 224 -18.12 -8.90 -1.78
C ASP A 224 -18.33 -10.38 -1.40
N ARG A 225 -19.03 -10.62 -0.28
CA ARG A 225 -19.38 -11.97 0.20
C ARG A 225 -20.34 -12.70 -0.73
N GLY A 226 -21.03 -11.99 -1.63
CA GLY A 226 -21.86 -12.58 -2.67
C GLY A 226 -21.07 -13.09 -3.88
N LYS A 227 -19.75 -12.86 -3.94
CA LYS A 227 -18.89 -13.30 -5.05
C LYS A 227 -18.02 -14.50 -4.63
N PRO A 228 -17.74 -15.45 -5.56
CA PRO A 228 -16.93 -16.63 -5.26
C PRO A 228 -15.55 -16.30 -4.69
N ASP A 229 -14.85 -15.33 -5.30
CA ASP A 229 -13.46 -15.02 -4.94
C ASP A 229 -13.32 -14.12 -3.71
N PHE A 230 -14.44 -13.65 -3.12
CA PHE A 230 -14.55 -12.67 -2.02
C PHE A 230 -13.87 -11.33 -2.32
N VAL A 231 -12.58 -11.31 -2.68
CA VAL A 231 -11.85 -10.14 -3.13
C VAL A 231 -12.27 -9.79 -4.56
N THR A 232 -12.92 -8.66 -4.72
CA THR A 232 -13.44 -8.18 -6.01
C THR A 232 -12.66 -6.99 -6.55
N GLY A 233 -11.74 -6.43 -5.75
CA GLY A 233 -10.82 -5.40 -6.22
C GLY A 233 -9.59 -5.21 -5.35
N VAL A 234 -8.46 -4.98 -5.99
CA VAL A 234 -7.26 -4.37 -5.41
C VAL A 234 -7.04 -3.08 -6.18
N ILE A 235 -7.11 -1.96 -5.48
CA ILE A 235 -7.09 -0.61 -6.06
C ILE A 235 -5.88 0.16 -5.55
N ASP A 236 -5.65 1.30 -6.21
CA ASP A 236 -4.61 2.27 -5.88
C ASP A 236 -3.16 1.76 -5.96
N PHE A 237 -2.64 1.81 -7.18
CA PHE A 237 -1.25 1.49 -7.49
C PHE A 237 -0.32 2.70 -7.34
N GLY A 238 -0.78 3.76 -6.67
CA GLY A 238 -0.04 5.01 -6.45
C GLY A 238 1.29 4.83 -5.73
N ASP A 239 1.42 3.77 -4.93
CA ASP A 239 2.62 3.43 -4.16
C ASP A 239 3.44 2.30 -4.81
N ALA A 240 3.05 1.81 -5.99
CA ALA A 240 3.77 0.75 -6.67
C ALA A 240 5.19 1.21 -7.05
N LEU A 241 6.17 0.34 -6.79
CA LEU A 241 7.60 0.55 -7.04
C LEU A 241 8.39 -0.76 -6.85
N ARG A 242 9.70 -0.75 -7.13
CA ARG A 242 10.61 -1.86 -6.88
C ARG A 242 11.09 -1.88 -5.42
N THR A 243 10.48 -2.74 -4.62
CA THR A 243 10.86 -3.00 -3.22
C THR A 243 11.02 -4.50 -2.95
N TYR A 244 11.23 -4.88 -1.69
CA TYR A 244 11.38 -6.27 -1.28
C TYR A 244 10.02 -6.96 -1.16
N ILE A 245 9.95 -8.23 -1.57
CA ILE A 245 8.71 -9.03 -1.47
C ILE A 245 8.14 -9.06 -0.05
N ALA A 246 9.03 -9.16 0.95
CA ALA A 246 8.64 -9.16 2.36
C ALA A 246 8.08 -7.80 2.82
N ILE A 247 8.44 -6.68 2.17
CA ILE A 247 7.90 -5.35 2.50
C ILE A 247 6.43 -5.25 2.05
N ASP A 248 6.13 -5.65 0.82
CA ASP A 248 4.75 -5.63 0.30
C ASP A 248 3.80 -6.49 1.15
N LEU A 249 4.24 -7.67 1.57
CA LEU A 249 3.47 -8.52 2.47
C LEU A 249 3.36 -7.92 3.89
N SER A 250 4.38 -7.22 4.39
CA SER A 250 4.33 -6.57 5.71
C SER A 250 3.24 -5.49 5.79
N THR A 251 2.99 -4.78 4.69
CA THR A 251 1.89 -3.82 4.57
C THR A 251 0.54 -4.48 4.82
N ALA A 252 0.29 -5.64 4.21
CA ALA A 252 -0.97 -6.36 4.38
C ALA A 252 -1.14 -6.92 5.80
N LEU A 253 -0.05 -7.42 6.38
CA LEU A 253 -0.05 -7.98 7.73
C LEU A 253 -0.30 -6.92 8.82
N LEU A 254 0.17 -5.69 8.62
CA LEU A 254 -0.07 -4.58 9.55
C LEU A 254 -1.58 -4.39 9.85
N ALA A 255 -2.43 -4.61 8.84
CA ALA A 255 -3.88 -4.45 8.98
C ALA A 255 -4.56 -5.50 9.88
N TYR A 256 -3.84 -6.55 10.25
CA TYR A 256 -4.32 -7.69 11.06
C TYR A 256 -3.49 -7.91 12.32
N LEU A 257 -2.74 -6.90 12.76
CA LEU A 257 -2.15 -6.91 14.09
C LEU A 257 -3.23 -6.65 15.15
N GLU A 258 -3.34 -7.55 16.11
CA GLU A 258 -4.23 -7.33 17.26
C GLU A 258 -3.72 -6.19 18.14
N PRO A 259 -4.56 -5.17 18.45
CA PRO A 259 -4.17 -4.08 19.33
C PRO A 259 -3.77 -4.57 20.73
N GLU A 260 -4.46 -5.58 21.27
CA GLU A 260 -4.21 -6.10 22.61
C GLU A 260 -2.83 -6.77 22.76
N GLY A 261 -2.21 -7.20 21.65
CA GLY A 261 -0.90 -7.82 21.63
C GLY A 261 -0.86 -9.26 22.14
N GLY A 262 0.27 -9.63 22.77
CA GLY A 262 0.48 -10.99 23.31
C GLY A 262 0.73 -12.08 22.25
N PRO A 263 0.71 -13.37 22.63
CA PRO A 263 1.02 -14.49 21.72
C PRO A 263 0.11 -14.57 20.49
N ALA A 264 -1.11 -14.05 20.61
CA ALA A 264 -2.14 -14.04 19.58
C ALA A 264 -2.01 -12.85 18.61
N MET A 265 -1.05 -11.93 18.82
CA MET A 265 -0.92 -10.68 18.04
C MET A 265 -0.82 -10.90 16.52
N PHE A 266 -0.39 -12.09 16.10
CA PHE A 266 -0.23 -12.46 14.70
C PHE A 266 -1.30 -13.42 14.18
N ASP A 267 -2.24 -13.91 15.00
CA ASP A 267 -3.12 -15.02 14.61
C ASP A 267 -3.95 -14.69 13.36
N ARG A 268 -4.56 -13.51 13.29
CA ARG A 268 -5.26 -13.06 12.06
C ARG A 268 -4.33 -12.88 10.87
N GLY A 269 -3.13 -12.34 11.11
CA GLY A 269 -2.09 -12.20 10.09
C GLY A 269 -1.60 -13.56 9.57
N ARG A 270 -1.61 -14.61 10.40
CA ARG A 270 -1.21 -15.97 9.99
C ARG A 270 -2.20 -16.59 9.02
N ASP A 271 -3.49 -16.30 9.11
CA ASP A 271 -4.47 -16.74 8.09
C ASP A 271 -4.11 -16.16 6.72
N LEU A 272 -3.80 -14.86 6.68
CA LEU A 272 -3.35 -14.18 5.47
C LEU A 272 -2.01 -14.74 4.96
N LEU A 273 -1.04 -14.95 5.85
CA LEU A 273 0.23 -15.56 5.48
C LEU A 273 0.03 -16.98 4.91
N ALA A 274 -0.83 -17.80 5.51
CA ALA A 274 -1.14 -19.14 5.03
C ALA A 274 -1.75 -19.09 3.62
N GLY A 275 -2.66 -18.15 3.38
CA GLY A 275 -3.22 -17.88 2.06
C GLY A 275 -2.16 -17.49 1.04
N TYR A 276 -1.28 -16.56 1.41
CA TYR A 276 -0.17 -16.13 0.56
C TYR A 276 0.74 -17.30 0.19
N LEU A 277 1.17 -18.08 1.19
CA LEU A 277 2.08 -19.22 1.02
C LEU A 277 1.46 -20.39 0.25
N SER A 278 0.11 -20.44 0.13
CA SER A 278 -0.56 -21.42 -0.74
C SER A 278 -0.39 -21.13 -2.23
N VAL A 279 0.02 -19.92 -2.60
CA VAL A 279 0.14 -19.45 -3.99
C VAL A 279 1.58 -19.05 -4.34
N ALA A 280 2.30 -18.36 -3.46
CA ALA A 280 3.67 -17.89 -3.69
C ALA A 280 4.59 -18.18 -2.51
N ASP A 281 5.86 -18.46 -2.80
CA ASP A 281 6.86 -18.84 -1.81
C ASP A 281 7.46 -17.63 -1.06
N LEU A 282 8.03 -17.88 0.12
CA LEU A 282 8.96 -16.96 0.78
C LEU A 282 10.24 -17.72 1.13
N THR A 283 11.39 -17.07 1.00
CA THR A 283 12.65 -17.65 1.49
C THR A 283 12.66 -17.67 3.03
N PRO A 284 13.51 -18.49 3.66
CA PRO A 284 13.69 -18.45 5.11
C PRO A 284 14.08 -17.06 5.63
N ASP A 285 14.97 -16.36 4.92
CA ASP A 285 15.37 -14.99 5.28
C ASP A 285 14.19 -14.01 5.19
N GLU A 286 13.37 -14.10 4.14
CA GLU A 286 12.17 -13.26 3.97
C GLU A 286 11.15 -13.51 5.08
N LEU A 287 10.90 -14.77 5.44
CA LEU A 287 10.01 -15.14 6.55
C LEU A 287 10.53 -14.62 7.90
N GLU A 288 11.84 -14.66 8.12
CA GLU A 288 12.46 -14.22 9.37
C GLU A 288 12.38 -12.69 9.54
N VAL A 289 12.61 -11.92 8.47
CA VAL A 289 12.55 -10.45 8.55
C VAL A 289 11.12 -9.90 8.55
N LEU A 290 10.15 -10.67 8.04
CA LEU A 290 8.77 -10.22 7.83
C LEU A 290 8.11 -9.55 9.05
N PRO A 291 8.10 -10.13 10.28
CA PRO A 291 7.46 -9.47 11.42
C PRO A 291 8.18 -8.18 11.85
N HIS A 292 9.49 -8.08 11.62
CA HIS A 292 10.25 -6.84 11.87
C HIS A 292 9.93 -5.76 10.84
N LEU A 293 9.61 -6.14 9.60
CA LEU A 293 9.09 -5.21 8.59
C LEU A 293 7.67 -4.73 8.94
N VAL A 294 6.84 -5.57 9.57
CA VAL A 294 5.54 -5.13 10.10
C VAL A 294 5.76 -4.06 11.19
N MET A 295 6.68 -4.29 12.13
CA MET A 295 7.08 -3.25 13.10
C MET A 295 7.61 -1.99 12.40
N ALA A 296 8.42 -2.13 11.35
CA ALA A 296 8.92 -1.01 10.56
C ALA A 296 7.78 -0.17 9.95
N ARG A 297 6.69 -0.81 9.49
CA ARG A 297 5.50 -0.12 8.99
C ARG A 297 4.73 0.60 10.11
N VAL A 298 4.68 0.04 11.33
CA VAL A 298 4.15 0.75 12.51
C VAL A 298 4.95 2.02 12.79
N ILE A 299 6.29 1.94 12.77
CA ILE A 299 7.20 3.08 13.01
C ILE A 299 7.03 4.14 11.91
N ALA A 300 7.07 3.74 10.64
CA ALA A 300 6.90 4.66 9.51
C ALA A 300 5.55 5.39 9.59
N ARG A 301 4.45 4.66 9.86
CA ARG A 301 3.13 5.26 10.07
C ARG A 301 3.15 6.29 11.19
N ALA A 302 3.73 5.96 12.34
CA ALA A 302 3.80 6.87 13.48
C ALA A 302 4.60 8.14 13.17
N LEU A 303 5.78 8.02 12.55
CA LEU A 303 6.62 9.16 12.17
C LEU A 303 5.93 10.06 11.13
N ILE A 304 5.42 9.48 10.04
CA ILE A 304 4.83 10.24 8.93
C ILE A 304 3.54 10.92 9.39
N THR A 305 2.64 10.21 10.09
CA THR A 305 1.37 10.80 10.54
C THR A 305 1.56 11.86 11.62
N THR A 306 2.50 11.67 12.57
CA THR A 306 2.82 12.69 13.57
C THR A 306 3.37 13.95 12.91
N TRP A 307 4.23 13.81 11.91
CA TRP A 307 4.72 14.94 11.13
C TRP A 307 3.59 15.62 10.34
N ARG A 308 2.74 14.85 9.65
CA ARG A 308 1.62 15.37 8.86
C ARG A 308 0.58 16.09 9.70
N ALA A 309 0.22 15.55 10.87
CA ALA A 309 -0.73 16.18 11.78
C ALA A 309 -0.27 17.59 12.22
N ARG A 310 1.04 17.82 12.30
CA ARG A 310 1.61 19.15 12.59
C ARG A 310 1.55 20.11 11.40
N GLN A 311 1.63 19.59 10.17
CA GLN A 311 1.51 20.41 8.96
C GLN A 311 0.05 20.78 8.68
N PHE A 312 -0.89 19.90 9.04
CA PHE A 312 -2.32 20.03 8.78
C PHE A 312 -3.14 19.82 10.06
N PRO A 313 -3.09 20.76 11.03
CA PRO A 313 -3.73 20.60 12.33
C PRO A 313 -5.25 20.41 12.23
N ASP A 314 -5.90 21.05 11.25
CA ASP A 314 -7.34 20.91 11.03
C ASP A 314 -7.76 19.48 10.62
N ASN A 315 -6.82 18.71 10.06
CA ASN A 315 -7.03 17.32 9.62
C ASN A 315 -6.43 16.29 10.60
N GLU A 316 -5.89 16.72 11.74
CA GLU A 316 -5.20 15.86 12.70
C GLU A 316 -6.02 14.62 13.12
N PRO A 317 -7.31 14.72 13.50
CA PRO A 317 -8.08 13.55 13.94
C PRO A 317 -8.17 12.46 12.87
N TYR A 318 -8.27 12.86 11.59
CA TYR A 318 -8.29 11.94 10.47
C TYR A 318 -6.91 11.32 10.23
N ILE A 319 -5.85 12.13 10.26
CA ILE A 319 -4.47 11.68 10.04
C ILE A 319 -4.02 10.69 11.13
N MET A 320 -4.40 10.95 12.38
CA MET A 320 -3.94 10.20 13.56
C MET A 320 -4.80 8.98 13.90
N ARG A 321 -5.96 8.77 13.24
CA ARG A 321 -6.94 7.70 13.55
C ARG A 321 -6.32 6.31 13.70
N ASN A 322 -5.32 5.99 12.88
CA ASN A 322 -4.64 4.69 12.87
C ASN A 322 -3.31 4.70 13.64
N THR A 323 -2.88 5.85 14.15
CA THR A 323 -1.60 6.04 14.84
C THR A 323 -1.71 5.70 16.31
N HIS A 324 -2.85 5.99 16.95
CA HIS A 324 -3.08 5.71 18.37
C HIS A 324 -2.92 4.22 18.70
N GLN A 325 -3.53 3.32 17.92
CA GLN A 325 -3.34 1.87 18.06
C GLN A 325 -1.89 1.42 17.80
N GLY A 326 -1.15 2.18 16.97
CA GLY A 326 0.23 1.89 16.61
C GLY A 326 1.18 1.95 17.81
N TRP A 327 0.91 2.79 18.81
CA TRP A 327 1.77 2.89 20.00
C TRP A 327 1.72 1.62 20.84
N GLN A 328 0.53 1.05 21.02
CA GLN A 328 0.38 -0.22 21.74
C GLN A 328 1.03 -1.36 20.96
N GLN A 329 0.84 -1.42 19.64
CA GLN A 329 1.48 -2.41 18.77
C GLN A 329 3.01 -2.31 18.86
N LEU A 330 3.58 -1.11 18.78
CA LEU A 330 5.04 -0.90 18.89
C LEU A 330 5.55 -1.33 20.27
N ARG A 331 4.85 -0.98 21.36
CA ARG A 331 5.21 -1.43 22.71
C ARG A 331 5.26 -2.96 22.82
N GLN A 332 4.34 -3.66 22.16
CA GLN A 332 4.30 -5.13 22.14
C GLN A 332 5.45 -5.74 21.33
N PHE A 333 5.81 -5.15 20.19
CA PHE A 333 7.02 -5.57 19.49
C PHE A 333 8.27 -5.36 20.35
N LEU A 334 8.36 -4.23 21.06
CA LEU A 334 9.53 -3.89 21.87
C LEU A 334 9.63 -4.70 23.17
N SER A 335 8.53 -5.23 23.70
CA SER A 335 8.54 -6.07 24.89
C SER A 335 9.12 -7.47 24.65
N LEU A 336 9.25 -7.89 23.39
CA LEU A 336 9.80 -9.19 22.99
C LEU A 336 11.20 -9.05 22.39
N PRO A 337 12.13 -9.98 22.69
CA PRO A 337 13.38 -10.14 21.94
C PRO A 337 13.13 -10.39 20.43
N PRO A 338 13.99 -9.89 19.52
CA PRO A 338 13.78 -10.03 18.07
C PRO A 338 13.60 -11.48 17.56
N ASP A 339 14.33 -12.43 18.14
CA ASP A 339 14.22 -13.85 17.83
C ASP A 339 12.91 -14.45 18.35
N GLN A 340 12.41 -13.97 19.49
CA GLN A 340 11.10 -14.36 20.01
C GLN A 340 9.96 -13.83 19.14
N ILE A 341 10.07 -12.61 18.61
CA ILE A 341 9.09 -12.06 17.64
C ILE A 341 8.98 -12.98 16.41
N SER A 342 10.13 -13.36 15.85
CA SER A 342 10.19 -14.23 14.66
C SER A 342 9.59 -15.61 14.94
N ARG A 343 9.89 -16.21 16.11
CA ARG A 343 9.31 -17.49 16.56
C ARG A 343 7.81 -17.39 16.81
N THR A 344 7.34 -16.27 17.37
CA THR A 344 5.92 -16.03 17.63
C THR A 344 5.18 -15.81 16.31
N PHE A 345 5.78 -15.15 15.33
CA PHE A 345 5.14 -14.93 14.03
C PHE A 345 4.91 -16.24 13.26
N ALA A 346 5.96 -17.07 13.14
CA ALA A 346 5.92 -18.32 12.38
C ALA A 346 6.37 -19.54 13.24
N PRO A 347 5.53 -20.02 14.18
CA PRO A 347 5.92 -21.09 15.11
C PRO A 347 6.26 -22.42 14.39
N GLY A 348 5.69 -22.67 13.21
CA GLY A 348 5.95 -23.87 12.40
C GLY A 348 7.26 -23.84 11.59
N ALA A 349 7.82 -22.66 11.29
CA ALA A 349 9.04 -22.54 10.50
C ALA A 349 10.28 -23.05 11.26
N ALA A 350 10.30 -22.86 12.58
CA ALA A 350 11.34 -23.40 13.46
C ALA A 350 11.36 -24.94 13.50
N SER A 351 10.19 -25.59 13.41
CA SER A 351 10.09 -27.06 13.37
C SER A 351 10.56 -27.66 12.03
N GLN A 352 10.38 -26.94 10.91
CA GLN A 352 10.88 -27.41 9.61
C GLN A 352 12.40 -27.21 9.45
N ALA A 353 12.98 -26.13 10.00
CA ALA A 353 14.42 -25.91 10.01
C ALA A 353 15.16 -26.93 10.90
N ALA A 354 14.58 -27.30 12.05
CA ALA A 354 15.13 -28.35 12.92
C ALA A 354 15.12 -29.73 12.24
N ARG A 355 14.04 -30.10 11.54
CA ARG A 355 13.95 -31.37 10.80
C ARG A 355 14.93 -31.47 9.63
N LYS A 356 15.12 -30.39 8.86
CA LYS A 356 16.10 -30.37 7.76
C LYS A 356 17.56 -30.44 8.24
N THR A 357 17.85 -29.99 9.46
CA THR A 357 19.21 -30.07 10.04
C THR A 357 19.51 -31.47 10.56
N GLU A 358 18.50 -32.21 11.02
CA GLU A 358 18.60 -33.61 11.42
C GLU A 358 18.77 -34.54 10.21
N GLU A 359 18.02 -34.30 9.12
CA GLU A 359 18.09 -35.06 7.87
C GLU A 359 19.39 -34.83 7.08
N ALA A 360 20.07 -33.69 7.28
CA ALA A 360 21.39 -33.42 6.68
C ALA A 360 22.57 -33.98 7.51
N ARG A 361 22.29 -34.56 8.69
CA ARG A 361 23.27 -35.22 9.58
C ARG A 361 23.20 -36.74 9.54
N ILE A 362 22.24 -37.29 8.80
CA ILE A 362 22.09 -38.72 8.46
C ILE A 362 22.58 -38.89 7.03
#